data_AF-A0A2V8MR14-F1
#
_entry.id   AF-A0A2V8MR14-F1
#
_cell.length_a   1.000
_cell.length_b   1.000
_cell.length_c   1.000
_cell.angle_alpha   90.00
_cell.angle_beta   90.00
_cell.angle_gamma   90.00
#
_symmetry.space_group_name_H-M   'P 1'
#
loop_
_entity.id
_entity.type
_entity.pdbx_description
1 polymer ?
#
loop_
_entity_poly.entity_id
_entity_poly.type
_entity_poly.pdbx_seq_one_letter_code
_entity_poly.pdbx_strand_id
1 'polypeptide(L)'
;MPMIPIVLMLTMMMPAAGPQATTTKHTPLPMVSGPITGPGAMFPGLRELPKGTEPADFDYVAKEYFVSGMAAGKPYTTRIVVRQPKDAKKFSGIVVSEVMHGSGNSWMFFTTRLYMMNQGHVHVEIASQKAPTEASIIKSNPERYTSLSIPDATQVNEITAQVGALIKANLKDGPFAGLKVRHSFLMGTSQSSGVLVQYLRQHAISRLDDGGPIFDGFFPTSVVGNNPIPQIDVPLVQMQTQTEVNATAAMGNKYRRPDSDAPGNKYRLYEMAGMPHNDSRENPNYHPDPCEKPVTNFPEGAMMSVGLHHLIQWVDKGIAPPHGQLVTVDNGAVVLDQYGNAKGGVQNTYVDVPIAKYGVPNTAKPGFAPETRADFYCSIAGYEIPLSHDQLKAMYKDHKDYEKKVEDRLKQLIKDGWFLPIYTKQVIGDAAKAMVP
;
A
#
# COMPACT_ATOMS: atom_id res chain seq x y z
N MET A 1 -32.10 2.13 14.88
CA MET A 1 -31.20 2.44 13.75
C MET A 1 -30.01 3.21 14.33
N PRO A 2 -28.88 2.55 14.62
CA PRO A 2 -27.74 3.27 15.17
C PRO A 2 -27.03 4.01 14.04
N MET A 3 -26.72 5.29 14.31
CA MET A 3 -26.03 6.19 13.39
C MET A 3 -24.59 5.70 13.18
N ILE A 4 -24.21 5.55 11.91
CA ILE A 4 -22.83 5.37 11.48
C ILE A 4 -22.05 6.62 11.88
N PRO A 5 -20.93 6.54 12.61
CA PRO A 5 -20.15 7.72 12.96
C PRO A 5 -19.62 8.34 11.67
N ILE A 6 -20.01 9.60 11.46
CA ILE A 6 -19.55 10.44 10.36
C ILE A 6 -18.06 10.67 10.59
N VAL A 7 -17.22 9.98 9.80
CA VAL A 7 -15.85 10.40 9.55
C VAL A 7 -15.94 11.86 9.15
N LEU A 8 -15.33 12.75 9.94
CA LEU A 8 -15.27 14.17 9.66
C LEU A 8 -14.43 14.34 8.37
N MET A 9 -15.11 14.20 7.23
CA MET A 9 -14.59 14.47 5.92
C MET A 9 -14.48 15.97 5.78
N LEU A 10 -13.26 16.47 5.70
CA LEU A 10 -13.03 17.79 5.12
C LEU A 10 -13.18 17.67 3.59
N THR A 11 -14.42 17.51 3.12
CA THR A 11 -14.77 17.58 1.69
C THR A 11 -14.80 19.04 1.27
N MET A 12 -13.70 19.53 0.68
CA MET A 12 -13.79 20.67 -0.23
C MET A 12 -14.28 20.15 -1.59
N MET A 13 -15.56 20.36 -1.90
CA MET A 13 -16.06 20.25 -3.27
C MET A 13 -15.57 21.45 -4.08
N MET A 14 -14.95 21.20 -5.23
CA MET A 14 -14.69 22.21 -6.25
C MET A 14 -15.10 21.69 -7.63
N PRO A 15 -15.54 22.58 -8.53
CA PRO A 15 -16.16 22.21 -9.81
C PRO A 15 -15.16 21.54 -10.76
N ALA A 16 -15.68 20.67 -11.62
CA ALA A 16 -14.93 20.04 -12.68
C ALA A 16 -14.39 21.09 -13.65
N ALA A 17 -13.06 21.30 -13.66
CA ALA A 17 -12.39 22.04 -14.71
C ALA A 17 -12.29 21.15 -15.95
N GLY A 18 -12.75 21.65 -17.10
CA GLY A 18 -12.56 21.00 -18.40
C GLY A 18 -11.07 20.91 -18.78
N PRO A 19 -10.73 20.17 -19.85
CA PRO A 19 -9.35 19.97 -20.29
C PRO A 19 -8.76 21.29 -20.80
N GLN A 20 -8.04 21.98 -19.92
CA GLN A 20 -7.15 23.07 -20.29
C GLN A 20 -5.83 22.42 -20.71
N ALA A 21 -5.32 22.79 -21.89
CA ALA A 21 -3.98 22.39 -22.34
C ALA A 21 -2.98 22.82 -21.26
N THR A 22 -2.51 21.85 -20.47
CA THR A 22 -1.67 22.10 -19.32
C THR A 22 -0.23 22.09 -19.81
N THR A 23 0.41 23.26 -19.75
CA THR A 23 1.84 23.36 -20.04
C THR A 23 2.61 22.56 -18.98
N THR A 24 3.36 21.56 -19.42
CA THR A 24 4.26 20.82 -18.54
C THR A 24 5.35 21.74 -18.00
N LYS A 25 5.74 21.54 -16.76
CA LYS A 25 6.74 22.33 -16.03
C LYS A 25 7.89 21.42 -15.62
N HIS A 26 9.10 21.92 -15.85
CA HIS A 26 10.30 21.34 -15.27
C HIS A 26 10.20 21.34 -13.74
N THR A 27 10.61 20.23 -13.13
CA THR A 27 10.61 20.07 -11.67
C THR A 27 12.00 20.39 -11.12
N PRO A 28 12.16 21.46 -10.33
CA PRO A 28 13.47 21.83 -9.80
C PRO A 28 13.99 20.77 -8.84
N LEU A 29 15.29 20.50 -8.90
CA LEU A 29 15.92 19.61 -7.93
C LEU A 29 16.00 20.31 -6.56
N PRO A 30 15.55 19.65 -5.48
CA PRO A 30 15.72 20.18 -4.14
C PRO A 30 17.16 20.01 -3.67
N MET A 31 17.56 20.81 -2.70
CA MET A 31 18.79 20.62 -1.95
C MET A 31 18.65 19.42 -1.00
N VAL A 32 19.76 18.74 -0.74
CA VAL A 32 19.80 17.59 0.16
C VAL A 32 20.96 17.69 1.14
N SER A 33 20.73 17.29 2.38
CA SER A 33 21.77 17.19 3.41
C SER A 33 21.66 15.87 4.17
N GLY A 34 22.80 15.31 4.54
CA GLY A 34 22.88 14.05 5.27
C GLY A 34 23.90 13.07 4.68
N PRO A 35 23.96 11.83 5.20
CA PRO A 35 23.02 11.25 6.16
C PRO A 35 22.98 11.99 7.50
N ILE A 36 21.79 12.18 8.05
CA ILE A 36 21.60 12.83 9.36
C ILE A 36 21.87 11.79 10.46
N THR A 37 22.84 12.04 11.33
CA THR A 37 23.25 11.11 12.38
C THR A 37 22.89 11.57 13.80
N GLY A 38 22.55 12.84 14.00
CA GLY A 38 22.18 13.37 15.33
C GLY A 38 21.64 14.81 15.27
N PRO A 39 21.29 15.39 16.43
CA PRO A 39 21.32 14.77 17.77
C PRO A 39 20.23 13.70 17.97
N GLY A 40 20.44 12.77 18.91
CA GLY A 40 19.47 11.75 19.31
C GLY A 40 19.02 10.78 18.21
N ALA A 41 17.98 9.99 18.49
CA ALA A 41 17.50 8.96 17.57
C ALA A 41 16.67 9.55 16.40
N MET A 42 16.78 8.89 15.24
CA MET A 42 15.91 9.10 14.09
C MET A 42 14.50 8.53 14.38
N PHE A 43 13.46 9.20 13.87
CA PHE A 43 12.11 8.67 13.87
C PHE A 43 12.03 7.61 12.77
N PRO A 44 11.79 6.32 13.09
CA PRO A 44 11.99 5.24 12.13
C PRO A 44 10.96 5.25 10.99
N GLY A 45 9.83 5.95 11.14
CA GLY A 45 8.77 5.97 10.14
C GLY A 45 8.13 4.60 9.92
N LEU A 46 8.21 3.72 10.92
CA LEU A 46 7.68 2.37 10.89
C LEU A 46 7.10 2.02 12.26
N ARG A 47 6.04 1.22 12.23
CA ARG A 47 5.64 0.42 13.39
C ARG A 47 6.71 -0.64 13.64
N GLU A 48 6.76 -1.13 14.88
CA GLU A 48 7.48 -2.36 15.22
C GLU A 48 7.13 -3.48 14.22
N LEU A 49 8.17 -4.16 13.73
CA LEU A 49 8.05 -5.24 12.77
C LEU A 49 8.14 -6.58 13.50
N PRO A 50 7.45 -7.63 13.01
CA PRO A 50 7.69 -9.00 13.48
C PRO A 50 9.18 -9.36 13.47
N LYS A 51 9.63 -10.06 14.52
CA LYS A 51 11.01 -10.53 14.64
C LYS A 51 11.43 -11.34 13.41
N GLY A 52 12.64 -11.11 12.91
CA GLY A 52 13.16 -11.78 11.71
C GLY A 52 12.66 -11.17 10.39
N THR A 53 11.94 -10.05 10.46
CA THR A 53 11.43 -9.32 9.29
C THR A 53 11.91 -7.87 9.23
N GLU A 54 12.88 -7.50 10.07
CA GLU A 54 13.42 -6.15 10.14
C GLU A 54 14.42 -5.90 9.01
N PRO A 55 14.67 -4.63 8.61
CA PRO A 55 15.71 -4.32 7.63
C PRO A 55 17.07 -4.97 7.92
N ALA A 56 17.48 -5.00 9.19
CA ALA A 56 18.75 -5.59 9.58
C ALA A 56 18.83 -7.10 9.26
N ASP A 57 17.71 -7.84 9.32
CA ASP A 57 17.64 -9.27 9.01
C ASP A 57 17.89 -9.57 7.51
N PHE A 58 17.84 -8.54 6.66
CA PHE A 58 18.03 -8.64 5.20
C PHE A 58 19.31 -7.93 4.70
N ASP A 59 20.22 -7.56 5.60
CA ASP A 59 21.35 -6.66 5.32
C ASP A 59 20.90 -5.30 4.75
N TYR A 60 19.74 -4.79 5.18
CA TYR A 60 19.29 -3.45 4.83
C TYR A 60 19.67 -2.42 5.90
N VAL A 61 19.90 -1.20 5.44
CA VAL A 61 20.17 -0.03 6.30
C VAL A 61 19.15 1.07 6.00
N ALA A 62 18.79 1.83 7.02
CA ALA A 62 17.98 3.04 6.89
C ALA A 62 18.87 4.28 7.07
N LYS A 63 18.75 5.25 6.15
CA LYS A 63 19.47 6.52 6.20
C LYS A 63 18.48 7.67 6.06
N GLU A 64 18.58 8.66 6.93
CA GLU A 64 17.79 9.88 6.88
C GLU A 64 18.54 11.00 6.17
N TYR A 65 17.83 11.75 5.35
CA TYR A 65 18.32 12.94 4.69
C TYR A 65 17.30 14.06 4.84
N PHE A 66 17.74 15.29 5.03
CA PHE A 66 16.87 16.46 4.93
C PHE A 66 16.87 16.99 3.50
N VAL A 67 15.69 17.33 3.02
CA VAL A 67 15.44 17.83 1.66
C VAL A 67 14.80 19.20 1.78
N SER A 68 15.36 20.20 1.11
CA SER A 68 14.88 21.58 1.18
C SER A 68 14.78 22.23 -0.20
N GLY A 69 13.87 23.18 -0.34
CA GLY A 69 13.61 23.84 -1.61
C GLY A 69 12.47 24.82 -1.52
N MET A 70 11.93 25.20 -2.69
CA MET A 70 10.74 26.05 -2.80
C MET A 70 9.61 25.21 -3.38
N ALA A 71 8.44 25.21 -2.73
CA ALA A 71 7.22 24.57 -3.21
C ALA A 71 6.04 25.50 -2.95
N ALA A 72 5.11 25.61 -3.90
CA ALA A 72 3.98 26.56 -3.86
C ALA A 72 4.42 28.00 -3.51
N GLY A 73 5.60 28.41 -4.01
CA GLY A 73 6.17 29.74 -3.75
C GLY A 73 6.72 29.98 -2.33
N LYS A 74 6.79 28.95 -1.48
CA LYS A 74 7.29 29.04 -0.10
C LYS A 74 8.47 28.09 0.14
N PRO A 75 9.45 28.47 0.98
CA PRO A 75 10.52 27.56 1.35
C PRO A 75 9.97 26.40 2.18
N TYR A 76 10.56 25.22 2.03
CA TYR A 76 10.33 24.09 2.91
C TYR A 76 11.65 23.39 3.24
N THR A 77 11.66 22.68 4.37
CA THR A 77 12.64 21.66 4.69
C THR A 77 11.88 20.48 5.28
N THR A 78 12.02 19.32 4.68
CA THR A 78 11.45 18.06 5.16
C THR A 78 12.54 16.99 5.21
N ARG A 79 12.16 15.74 5.44
CA ARG A 79 13.05 14.59 5.40
C ARG A 79 12.58 13.51 4.44
N ILE A 80 13.52 12.68 4.05
CA ILE A 80 13.28 11.36 3.49
C ILE A 80 14.02 10.30 4.31
N VAL A 81 13.47 9.08 4.34
CA VAL A 81 14.16 7.91 4.89
C VAL A 81 14.38 6.92 3.76
N VAL A 82 15.64 6.64 3.45
CA VAL A 82 16.06 5.69 2.42
C VAL A 82 16.39 4.36 3.08
N ARG A 83 15.61 3.32 2.78
CA ARG A 83 15.85 1.94 3.24
C ARG A 83 16.42 1.14 2.06
N GLN A 84 17.67 0.71 2.17
CA GLN A 84 18.43 0.16 1.04
C GLN A 84 19.32 -1.02 1.43
N PRO A 85 19.71 -1.90 0.48
CA PRO A 85 20.74 -2.89 0.73
C PRO A 85 22.04 -2.23 1.22
N LYS A 86 22.69 -2.85 2.20
CA LYS A 86 24.01 -2.43 2.70
C LYS A 86 25.09 -2.58 1.63
N ASP A 87 25.02 -3.65 0.84
CA ASP A 87 25.85 -3.84 -0.35
C ASP A 87 25.13 -3.30 -1.59
N ALA A 88 25.68 -2.24 -2.18
CA ALA A 88 25.15 -1.61 -3.39
C ALA A 88 25.01 -2.60 -4.57
N LYS A 89 25.79 -3.68 -4.62
CA LYS A 89 25.69 -4.71 -5.68
C LYS A 89 24.38 -5.50 -5.62
N LYS A 90 23.72 -5.55 -4.46
CA LYS A 90 22.39 -6.17 -4.31
C LYS A 90 21.25 -5.26 -4.78
N PHE A 91 21.53 -4.00 -5.12
CA PHE A 91 20.49 -3.08 -5.60
C PHE A 91 20.01 -3.46 -7.00
N SER A 92 18.70 -3.64 -7.13
CA SER A 92 18.02 -4.01 -8.38
C SER A 92 17.95 -2.90 -9.44
N GLY A 93 18.23 -1.65 -9.06
CA GLY A 93 17.96 -0.46 -9.89
C GLY A 93 16.55 0.12 -9.70
N ILE A 94 15.74 -0.45 -8.80
CA ILE A 94 14.35 -0.06 -8.57
C ILE A 94 14.18 0.68 -7.24
N VAL A 95 13.67 1.90 -7.29
CA VAL A 95 13.28 2.67 -6.09
C VAL A 95 11.76 2.73 -5.99
N VAL A 96 11.21 2.36 -4.84
CA VAL A 96 9.77 2.42 -4.56
C VAL A 96 9.54 3.40 -3.42
N SER A 97 8.83 4.48 -3.71
CA SER A 97 8.59 5.57 -2.76
C SER A 97 7.17 5.53 -2.22
N GLU A 98 6.96 6.02 -1.01
CA GLU A 98 5.62 6.32 -0.49
C GLU A 98 5.64 7.63 0.28
N VAL A 99 4.53 8.36 0.24
CA VAL A 99 4.34 9.50 1.15
C VAL A 99 4.01 8.96 2.53
N MET A 100 4.71 9.44 3.57
CA MET A 100 4.49 9.02 4.96
C MET A 100 3.01 9.18 5.32
N HIS A 101 2.40 8.10 5.80
CA HIS A 101 0.99 8.10 6.21
C HIS A 101 0.75 9.09 7.37
N GLY A 102 -0.49 9.56 7.54
CA GLY A 102 -0.89 10.49 8.58
C GLY A 102 -0.62 10.02 10.01
N SER A 103 -0.42 8.71 10.20
CA SER A 103 -0.01 8.09 11.46
C SER A 103 1.50 8.12 11.71
N GLY A 104 2.30 8.64 10.78
CA GLY A 104 3.76 8.65 10.83
C GLY A 104 4.43 7.35 10.35
N ASN A 105 3.71 6.45 9.67
CA ASN A 105 4.27 5.17 9.22
C ASN A 105 4.32 5.05 7.70
N SER A 106 5.34 4.38 7.20
CA SER A 106 5.42 3.84 5.84
C SER A 106 4.69 2.50 5.76
N TRP A 107 3.36 2.53 5.62
CA TRP A 107 2.55 1.31 5.62
C TRP A 107 2.79 0.42 4.41
N MET A 108 3.09 1.00 3.24
CA MET A 108 3.36 0.16 2.07
C MET A 108 4.70 -0.56 2.20
N PHE A 109 5.74 0.09 2.74
CA PHE A 109 6.96 -0.60 3.15
C PHE A 109 6.63 -1.67 4.16
N PHE A 110 5.93 -1.33 5.25
CA PHE A 110 5.55 -2.31 6.27
C PHE A 110 4.94 -3.56 5.62
N THR A 111 3.90 -3.40 4.81
CA THR A 111 3.15 -4.52 4.24
C THR A 111 3.93 -5.30 3.18
N THR A 112 4.79 -4.64 2.39
CA THR A 112 5.52 -5.27 1.26
C THR A 112 7.02 -5.51 1.51
N ARG A 113 7.51 -5.25 2.72
CA ARG A 113 8.96 -5.26 3.06
C ARG A 113 9.67 -6.55 2.68
N LEU A 114 9.05 -7.71 2.93
CA LEU A 114 9.67 -9.00 2.65
C LEU A 114 9.96 -9.14 1.15
N TYR A 115 9.00 -8.79 0.30
CA TYR A 115 9.20 -8.75 -1.14
C TYR A 115 10.29 -7.75 -1.52
N MET A 116 10.19 -6.49 -1.10
CA MET A 116 11.13 -5.45 -1.52
C MET A 116 12.57 -5.75 -1.11
N MET A 117 12.78 -6.22 0.13
CA MET A 117 14.11 -6.53 0.64
C MET A 117 14.73 -7.75 -0.03
N ASN A 118 13.93 -8.78 -0.34
CA ASN A 118 14.44 -9.95 -1.07
C ASN A 118 14.73 -9.65 -2.55
N GLN A 119 14.05 -8.68 -3.16
CA GLN A 119 14.31 -8.26 -4.53
C GLN A 119 15.43 -7.22 -4.66
N GLY A 120 16.01 -6.75 -3.55
CA GLY A 120 17.03 -5.70 -3.62
C GLY A 120 16.46 -4.35 -4.07
N HIS A 121 15.16 -4.10 -3.84
CA HIS A 121 14.55 -2.79 -4.12
C HIS A 121 14.90 -1.80 -3.00
N VAL A 122 15.06 -0.54 -3.35
CA VAL A 122 15.23 0.54 -2.37
C VAL A 122 13.88 1.15 -2.08
N HIS A 123 13.60 1.43 -0.80
CA HIS A 123 12.41 2.17 -0.39
C HIS A 123 12.75 3.60 0.03
N VAL A 124 11.85 4.52 -0.29
CA VAL A 124 11.95 5.93 0.13
C VAL A 124 10.64 6.37 0.78
N GLU A 125 10.69 6.66 2.07
CA GLU A 125 9.62 7.41 2.74
C GLU A 125 9.78 8.90 2.46
N ILE A 126 8.69 9.56 2.04
CA ILE A 126 8.65 11.00 1.76
C ILE A 126 7.77 11.69 2.80
N ALA A 127 8.34 12.50 3.68
CA ALA A 127 7.58 13.26 4.68
C ALA A 127 7.04 14.59 4.10
N SER A 128 6.34 14.55 2.97
CA SER A 128 5.89 15.77 2.26
C SER A 128 4.67 16.45 2.89
N GLN A 129 3.99 15.80 3.85
CA GLN A 129 2.80 16.34 4.50
C GLN A 129 3.17 17.16 5.75
N LYS A 130 2.64 18.38 5.89
CA LYS A 130 2.86 19.26 7.05
C LYS A 130 2.44 18.61 8.37
N ALA A 131 1.15 18.32 8.54
CA ALA A 131 0.61 17.87 9.83
C ALA A 131 1.23 16.53 10.32
N PRO A 132 1.41 15.49 9.49
CA PRO A 132 2.07 14.26 9.91
C PRO A 132 3.54 14.46 10.29
N THR A 133 4.26 15.36 9.60
CA THR A 133 5.64 15.70 9.92
C THR A 133 5.76 16.37 11.29
N GLU A 134 4.89 17.33 11.59
CA GLU A 134 4.85 17.99 12.89
C GLU A 134 4.44 17.04 14.01
N ALA A 135 3.37 16.27 13.79
CA ALA A 135 2.77 15.41 14.81
C ALA A 135 3.60 14.16 15.15
N SER A 136 4.39 13.65 14.20
CA SER A 136 5.16 12.41 14.37
C SER A 136 6.67 12.66 14.43
N ILE A 137 7.23 13.28 13.39
CA ILE A 137 8.68 13.43 13.24
C ILE A 137 9.19 14.46 14.25
N ILE A 138 8.76 15.72 14.12
CA ILE A 138 9.25 16.82 14.97
C ILE A 138 8.96 16.52 16.44
N LYS A 139 7.75 16.07 16.75
CA LYS A 139 7.36 15.71 18.13
C LYS A 139 8.24 14.61 18.74
N SER A 140 8.72 13.65 17.96
CA SER A 140 9.54 12.54 18.48
C SER A 140 10.92 12.98 18.97
N ASN A 141 11.50 14.01 18.35
CA ASN A 141 12.81 14.54 18.70
C ASN A 141 12.96 16.00 18.22
N PRO A 142 12.42 16.98 18.97
CA PRO A 142 12.38 18.37 18.53
C PRO A 142 13.77 18.99 18.29
N GLU A 143 14.78 18.56 19.05
CA GLU A 143 16.16 19.04 18.91
C GLU A 143 16.75 18.58 17.56
N ARG A 144 16.55 17.31 17.20
CA ARG A 144 17.03 16.75 15.92
C ARG A 144 16.37 17.40 14.71
N TYR A 145 15.08 17.72 14.82
CA TYR A 145 14.27 18.18 13.69
C TYR A 145 13.99 19.68 13.71
N THR A 146 14.80 20.46 14.44
CA THR A 146 14.59 21.91 14.57
C THR A 146 14.54 22.64 13.22
N SER A 147 15.24 22.13 12.21
CA SER A 147 15.27 22.71 10.87
C SER A 147 14.11 22.27 9.97
N LEU A 148 13.30 21.28 10.37
CA LEU A 148 12.17 20.84 9.56
C LEU A 148 11.04 21.87 9.62
N SER A 149 10.55 22.27 8.45
CA SER A 149 9.45 23.22 8.30
C SER A 149 8.76 23.03 6.96
N ILE A 150 7.46 22.72 7.00
CA ILE A 150 6.57 22.78 5.83
C ILE A 150 5.52 23.84 6.18
N PRO A 151 5.66 25.09 5.73
CA PRO A 151 4.76 26.17 6.16
C PRO A 151 3.33 26.01 5.61
N ASP A 152 3.13 25.29 4.51
CA ASP A 152 1.85 25.23 3.82
C ASP A 152 1.51 23.80 3.37
N ALA A 153 0.32 23.31 3.74
CA ALA A 153 -0.12 21.96 3.41
C ALA A 153 -0.29 21.74 1.89
N THR A 154 -0.46 22.80 1.10
CA THR A 154 -0.55 22.72 -0.37
C THR A 154 0.77 22.31 -1.04
N GLN A 155 1.90 22.38 -0.31
CA GLN A 155 3.22 22.03 -0.84
C GLN A 155 3.41 20.51 -1.07
N VAL A 156 2.55 19.67 -0.50
CA VAL A 156 2.70 18.20 -0.48
C VAL A 156 3.03 17.59 -1.85
N ASN A 157 2.32 18.01 -2.91
CA ASN A 157 2.49 17.41 -4.23
C ASN A 157 3.77 17.89 -4.93
N GLU A 158 4.10 19.18 -4.81
CA GLU A 158 5.35 19.71 -5.37
C GLU A 158 6.58 19.16 -4.64
N ILE A 159 6.54 19.05 -3.31
CA ILE A 159 7.61 18.39 -2.53
C ILE A 159 7.78 16.93 -3.00
N THR A 160 6.68 16.20 -3.16
CA THR A 160 6.71 14.80 -3.64
C THR A 160 7.31 14.70 -5.05
N ALA A 161 6.96 15.63 -5.95
CA ALA A 161 7.55 15.70 -7.29
C ALA A 161 9.07 15.98 -7.24
N GLN A 162 9.50 16.93 -6.41
CA GLN A 162 10.91 17.30 -6.26
C GLN A 162 11.75 16.16 -5.68
N VAL A 163 11.24 15.43 -4.69
CA VAL A 163 11.91 14.22 -4.19
C VAL A 163 11.98 13.13 -5.25
N GLY A 164 10.90 12.91 -6.02
CA GLY A 164 10.93 11.98 -7.15
C GLY A 164 11.98 12.34 -8.21
N ALA A 165 12.10 13.64 -8.54
CA ALA A 165 13.12 14.12 -9.46
C ALA A 165 14.54 13.93 -8.89
N LEU A 166 14.75 14.19 -7.59
CA LEU A 166 16.00 13.92 -6.89
C LEU A 166 16.42 12.44 -6.98
N ILE A 167 15.47 11.51 -6.85
CA ILE A 167 15.72 10.06 -6.98
C ILE A 167 16.26 9.73 -8.37
N LYS A 168 15.63 10.25 -9.44
CA LYS A 168 16.05 9.96 -10.82
C LYS A 168 17.30 10.73 -11.28
N ALA A 169 17.67 11.81 -10.58
CA ALA A 169 18.83 12.62 -10.91
C ALA A 169 20.17 11.88 -10.77
N ASN A 170 20.22 10.76 -10.03
CA ASN A 170 21.43 9.94 -9.86
C ASN A 170 22.67 10.79 -9.48
N LEU A 171 22.48 11.75 -8.58
CA LEU A 171 23.55 12.67 -8.17
C LEU A 171 24.74 11.90 -7.58
N LYS A 172 25.96 12.32 -7.95
CA LYS A 172 27.21 11.72 -7.43
C LYS A 172 27.30 11.79 -5.90
N ASP A 173 26.85 12.91 -5.34
CA ASP A 173 26.92 13.23 -3.91
C ASP A 173 25.53 13.30 -3.25
N GLY A 174 24.58 12.47 -3.71
CA GLY A 174 23.21 12.43 -3.20
C GLY A 174 22.86 11.23 -2.30
N PRO A 175 21.59 11.10 -1.89
CA PRO A 175 21.12 9.97 -1.08
C PRO A 175 21.33 8.59 -1.72
N PHE A 176 21.40 8.56 -3.05
CA PHE A 176 21.58 7.37 -3.86
C PHE A 176 22.99 7.29 -4.46
N ALA A 177 23.98 8.00 -3.89
CA ALA A 177 25.37 7.91 -4.34
C ALA A 177 25.85 6.45 -4.37
N GLY A 178 26.39 6.02 -5.52
CA GLY A 178 26.81 4.64 -5.76
C GLY A 178 25.67 3.67 -6.12
N LEU A 179 24.41 4.13 -6.15
CA LEU A 179 23.25 3.39 -6.62
C LEU A 179 22.76 3.98 -7.95
N LYS A 180 22.74 3.17 -9.01
CA LYS A 180 22.20 3.61 -10.31
C LYS A 180 20.70 3.31 -10.37
N VAL A 181 19.88 4.31 -10.10
CA VAL A 181 18.42 4.22 -10.19
C VAL A 181 18.01 4.14 -11.67
N ARG A 182 17.33 3.05 -12.03
CA ARG A 182 16.77 2.80 -13.37
C ARG A 182 15.29 3.19 -13.43
N HIS A 183 14.52 2.83 -12.39
CA HIS A 183 13.10 3.17 -12.29
C HIS A 183 12.73 3.65 -10.88
N SER A 184 11.77 4.57 -10.83
CA SER A 184 11.19 5.10 -9.58
C SER A 184 9.67 4.95 -9.59
N PHE A 185 9.09 4.49 -8.48
CA PHE A 185 7.65 4.26 -8.34
C PHE A 185 7.11 5.05 -7.15
N LEU A 186 5.82 5.38 -7.17
CA LEU A 186 5.10 5.93 -6.02
C LEU A 186 3.93 5.02 -5.64
N MET A 187 3.88 4.61 -4.39
CA MET A 187 2.82 3.78 -3.82
C MET A 187 2.19 4.45 -2.60
N GLY A 188 1.01 3.99 -2.21
CA GLY A 188 0.33 4.47 -1.01
C GLY A 188 -0.90 3.64 -0.70
N THR A 189 -1.19 3.46 0.58
CA THR A 189 -2.38 2.77 1.10
C THR A 189 -3.25 3.69 1.93
N SER A 190 -4.57 3.46 1.95
CA SER A 190 -5.52 4.15 2.82
C SER A 190 -5.39 5.67 2.68
N GLN A 191 -5.11 6.43 3.75
CA GLN A 191 -4.91 7.88 3.67
C GLN A 191 -3.81 8.30 2.69
N SER A 192 -2.67 7.58 2.68
CA SER A 192 -1.54 7.89 1.79
C SER A 192 -1.87 7.60 0.32
N SER A 193 -2.79 6.67 0.03
CA SER A 193 -3.32 6.45 -1.32
C SER A 193 -4.11 7.68 -1.81
N GLY A 194 -4.83 8.35 -0.91
CA GLY A 194 -5.52 9.62 -1.21
C GLY A 194 -4.53 10.73 -1.59
N VAL A 195 -3.39 10.80 -0.91
CA VAL A 195 -2.30 11.73 -1.27
C VAL A 195 -1.73 11.40 -2.65
N LEU A 196 -1.48 10.11 -2.93
CA LEU A 196 -1.02 9.66 -4.25
C LEU A 196 -2.04 10.03 -5.34
N VAL A 197 -3.34 9.77 -5.14
CA VAL A 197 -4.39 10.10 -6.11
C VAL A 197 -4.44 11.61 -6.37
N GLN A 198 -4.25 12.45 -5.35
CA GLN A 198 -4.13 13.89 -5.52
C GLN A 198 -2.86 14.27 -6.30
N TYR A 199 -1.74 13.61 -6.01
CA TYR A 199 -0.47 13.79 -6.72
C TYR A 199 -0.60 13.50 -8.22
N LEU A 200 -1.50 12.62 -8.67
CA LEU A 200 -1.68 12.34 -10.10
C LEU A 200 -2.03 13.60 -10.93
N ARG A 201 -2.61 14.63 -10.32
CA ARG A 201 -2.82 15.94 -10.97
C ARG A 201 -1.49 16.68 -11.16
N GLN A 202 -0.62 16.63 -10.17
CA GLN A 202 0.75 17.16 -10.26
C GLN A 202 1.60 16.37 -11.24
N HIS A 203 1.42 15.04 -11.28
CA HIS A 203 2.02 14.18 -12.29
C HIS A 203 1.68 14.68 -13.69
N ALA A 204 0.44 15.02 -14.02
CA ALA A 204 0.11 15.51 -15.37
C ALA A 204 0.91 16.76 -15.82
N ILE A 205 1.42 17.56 -14.89
CA ILE A 205 2.12 18.81 -15.19
C ILE A 205 3.62 18.79 -14.89
N SER A 206 4.10 17.92 -13.99
CA SER A 206 5.50 17.91 -13.55
C SER A 206 6.31 16.90 -14.33
N ARG A 207 7.38 17.35 -14.95
CA ARG A 207 8.28 16.52 -15.75
C ARG A 207 9.73 16.72 -15.33
N LEU A 208 10.56 15.73 -15.69
CA LEU A 208 12.01 15.84 -15.68
C LEU A 208 12.48 16.76 -16.83
N ASP A 209 13.78 17.06 -16.87
CA ASP A 209 14.41 17.89 -17.90
C ASP A 209 14.21 17.38 -19.32
N ASP A 210 14.18 16.06 -19.49
CA ASP A 210 13.96 15.39 -20.78
C ASP A 210 12.47 15.31 -21.17
N GLY A 211 11.58 15.90 -20.38
CA GLY A 211 10.14 15.82 -20.57
C GLY A 211 9.54 14.47 -20.14
N GLY A 212 10.33 13.57 -19.54
CA GLY A 212 9.89 12.29 -19.02
C GLY A 212 9.14 12.39 -17.68
N PRO A 213 8.41 11.33 -17.29
CA PRO A 213 7.70 11.29 -16.02
C PRO A 213 8.67 11.19 -14.84
N ILE A 214 8.25 11.75 -13.70
CA ILE A 214 9.02 11.72 -12.44
C ILE A 214 8.97 10.34 -11.79
N PHE A 215 7.80 9.71 -11.78
CA PHE A 215 7.62 8.32 -11.37
C PHE A 215 7.18 7.53 -12.58
N ASP A 216 7.79 6.36 -12.77
CA ASP A 216 7.58 5.48 -13.92
C ASP A 216 6.35 4.57 -13.72
N GLY A 217 5.76 4.52 -12.52
CA GLY A 217 4.50 3.83 -12.26
C GLY A 217 3.92 4.12 -10.87
N PHE A 218 2.61 3.86 -10.72
CA PHE A 218 1.87 4.14 -9.48
C PHE A 218 1.11 2.92 -8.93
N PHE A 219 1.18 2.72 -7.62
CA PHE A 219 0.51 1.63 -6.90
C PHE A 219 -0.34 2.12 -5.72
N PRO A 220 -1.53 2.71 -5.97
CA PRO A 220 -2.47 3.02 -4.91
C PRO A 220 -3.25 1.78 -4.46
N THR A 221 -3.28 1.53 -3.15
CA THR A 221 -4.05 0.45 -2.53
C THR A 221 -5.06 1.00 -1.51
N SER A 222 -6.10 0.22 -1.22
CA SER A 222 -7.12 0.53 -0.21
C SER A 222 -7.67 1.96 -0.38
N VAL A 223 -8.00 2.32 -1.63
CA VAL A 223 -8.32 3.70 -2.01
C VAL A 223 -9.73 4.04 -1.54
N VAL A 224 -9.79 4.95 -0.57
CA VAL A 224 -11.04 5.45 -0.02
C VAL A 224 -11.74 6.37 -1.03
N GLY A 225 -13.02 6.11 -1.26
CA GLY A 225 -13.86 6.89 -2.17
C GLY A 225 -14.35 6.07 -3.36
N ASN A 226 -15.17 6.70 -4.19
CA ASN A 226 -15.90 6.01 -5.26
C ASN A 226 -15.72 6.67 -6.64
N ASN A 227 -14.65 7.47 -6.80
CA ASN A 227 -14.35 8.12 -8.07
C ASN A 227 -13.24 7.35 -8.80
N PRO A 228 -13.33 7.19 -10.14
CA PRO A 228 -12.24 6.60 -10.90
C PRO A 228 -10.95 7.39 -10.75
N ILE A 229 -9.84 6.67 -10.65
CA ILE A 229 -8.52 7.27 -10.84
C ILE A 229 -8.43 7.75 -12.31
N PRO A 230 -7.95 8.97 -12.58
CA PRO A 230 -7.82 9.48 -13.95
C PRO A 230 -6.85 8.64 -14.78
N GLN A 231 -7.02 8.66 -16.11
CA GLN A 231 -6.04 8.09 -17.02
C GLN A 231 -4.74 8.91 -16.97
N ILE A 232 -3.60 8.23 -16.97
CA ILE A 232 -2.25 8.81 -16.91
C ILE A 232 -1.33 8.10 -17.90
N ASP A 233 -0.21 8.75 -18.23
CA ASP A 233 0.74 8.32 -19.26
C ASP A 233 1.78 7.28 -18.80
N VAL A 234 1.67 6.78 -17.57
CA VAL A 234 2.52 5.70 -17.02
C VAL A 234 1.69 4.55 -16.46
N PRO A 235 2.24 3.33 -16.34
CA PRO A 235 1.56 2.20 -15.71
C PRO A 235 0.99 2.49 -14.31
N LEU A 236 -0.25 2.06 -14.08
CA LEU A 236 -0.90 2.14 -12.79
C LEU A 236 -1.61 0.83 -12.46
N VAL A 237 -1.32 0.27 -11.28
CA VAL A 237 -2.07 -0.86 -10.73
C VAL A 237 -2.82 -0.34 -9.50
N GLN A 238 -4.15 -0.30 -9.55
CA GLN A 238 -4.98 0.02 -8.39
C GLN A 238 -5.39 -1.28 -7.71
N MET A 239 -5.25 -1.37 -6.39
CA MET A 239 -5.68 -2.54 -5.62
C MET A 239 -6.65 -2.17 -4.51
N GLN A 240 -7.88 -2.64 -4.61
CA GLN A 240 -8.88 -2.52 -3.56
C GLN A 240 -8.93 -3.76 -2.70
N THR A 241 -9.14 -3.56 -1.40
CA THR A 241 -9.47 -4.64 -0.47
C THR A 241 -10.96 -4.96 -0.57
N GLN A 242 -11.40 -6.07 0.03
CA GLN A 242 -12.84 -6.37 0.14
C GLN A 242 -13.58 -5.27 0.92
N THR A 243 -12.91 -4.59 1.86
CA THR A 243 -13.51 -3.48 2.63
C THR A 243 -13.93 -2.32 1.72
N GLU A 244 -13.08 -1.88 0.78
CA GLU A 244 -13.40 -0.75 -0.11
C GLU A 244 -14.48 -1.11 -1.12
N VAL A 245 -14.46 -2.35 -1.63
CA VAL A 245 -15.54 -2.88 -2.47
C VAL A 245 -16.86 -2.84 -1.71
N ASN A 246 -16.89 -3.39 -0.50
CA ASN A 246 -18.10 -3.45 0.33
C ASN A 246 -18.60 -2.04 0.71
N ALA A 247 -17.70 -1.14 1.11
CA ALA A 247 -18.05 0.22 1.52
C ALA A 247 -18.68 1.06 0.41
N THR A 248 -18.43 0.71 -0.86
CA THR A 248 -18.92 1.45 -2.02
C THR A 248 -19.92 0.67 -2.88
N ALA A 249 -20.26 -0.56 -2.48
CA ALA A 249 -21.17 -1.44 -3.22
C ALA A 249 -22.54 -0.79 -3.45
N ALA A 250 -23.16 -0.24 -2.40
CA ALA A 250 -24.45 0.46 -2.47
C ALA A 250 -24.41 1.73 -3.34
N MET A 251 -23.21 2.26 -3.59
CA MET A 251 -22.98 3.42 -4.46
C MET A 251 -22.53 3.01 -5.87
N GLY A 252 -22.56 1.71 -6.19
CA GLY A 252 -22.29 1.14 -7.51
C GLY A 252 -20.81 0.96 -7.86
N ASN A 253 -19.88 1.02 -6.88
CA ASN A 253 -18.43 0.90 -7.11
C ASN A 253 -17.93 1.70 -8.32
N LYS A 254 -18.39 2.96 -8.45
CA LYS A 254 -18.08 3.90 -9.54
C LYS A 254 -16.60 4.18 -9.72
N TYR A 255 -15.72 3.79 -8.79
CA TYR A 255 -14.28 3.86 -9.01
C TYR A 255 -13.79 2.89 -10.11
N ARG A 256 -14.57 1.85 -10.42
CA ARG A 256 -14.22 0.85 -11.43
C ARG A 256 -14.08 1.50 -12.81
N ARG A 257 -12.98 1.18 -13.47
CA ARG A 257 -12.78 1.43 -14.90
C ARG A 257 -12.17 0.17 -15.53
N PRO A 258 -12.36 -0.06 -16.84
CA PRO A 258 -11.77 -1.21 -17.52
C PRO A 258 -10.24 -1.20 -17.44
N ASP A 259 -9.66 -2.40 -17.30
CA ASP A 259 -8.24 -2.63 -17.53
C ASP A 259 -7.83 -2.22 -18.95
N SER A 260 -6.56 -1.87 -19.13
CA SER A 260 -6.02 -1.51 -20.45
C SER A 260 -4.52 -1.70 -20.54
N ASP A 261 -4.06 -2.14 -21.72
CA ASP A 261 -2.64 -2.25 -22.10
C ASP A 261 -2.18 -1.16 -23.07
N ALA A 262 -3.11 -0.31 -23.51
CA ALA A 262 -2.83 0.70 -24.50
C ALA A 262 -1.76 1.69 -23.99
N PRO A 263 -0.81 2.10 -24.86
CA PRO A 263 0.07 3.22 -24.55
C PRO A 263 -0.73 4.44 -24.10
N GLY A 264 -0.29 5.10 -23.02
CA GLY A 264 -1.03 6.22 -22.42
C GLY A 264 -2.27 5.84 -21.59
N ASN A 265 -2.58 4.54 -21.45
CA ASN A 265 -3.62 4.01 -20.56
C ASN A 265 -3.25 2.60 -20.06
N LYS A 266 -2.03 2.43 -19.52
CA LYS A 266 -1.63 1.16 -18.90
C LYS A 266 -2.22 1.07 -17.50
N TYR A 267 -3.31 0.31 -17.35
CA TYR A 267 -4.07 0.24 -16.11
C TYR A 267 -4.53 -1.17 -15.77
N ARG A 268 -4.48 -1.49 -14.48
CA ARG A 268 -5.10 -2.66 -13.88
C ARG A 268 -5.87 -2.30 -12.62
N LEU A 269 -7.04 -2.90 -12.45
CA LEU A 269 -7.79 -2.90 -11.20
C LEU A 269 -7.82 -4.30 -10.61
N TYR A 270 -7.32 -4.44 -9.38
CA TYR A 270 -7.41 -5.65 -8.59
C TYR A 270 -8.32 -5.44 -7.39
N GLU A 271 -9.26 -6.35 -7.18
CA GLU A 271 -10.13 -6.39 -6.01
C GLU A 271 -9.87 -7.70 -5.27
N MET A 272 -9.31 -7.62 -4.07
CA MET A 272 -8.84 -8.80 -3.34
C MET A 272 -9.95 -9.37 -2.44
N ALA A 273 -10.56 -10.48 -2.86
CA ALA A 273 -11.53 -11.21 -2.05
C ALA A 273 -10.88 -11.72 -0.74
N GLY A 274 -11.56 -11.51 0.39
CA GLY A 274 -11.11 -11.87 1.73
C GLY A 274 -10.13 -10.90 2.39
N MET A 275 -9.50 -9.99 1.63
CA MET A 275 -8.53 -9.04 2.18
C MET A 275 -9.23 -7.88 2.89
N PRO A 276 -8.93 -7.61 4.18
CA PRO A 276 -9.46 -6.45 4.89
C PRO A 276 -8.68 -5.16 4.56
N HIS A 277 -9.16 -4.02 5.05
CA HIS A 277 -8.47 -2.73 4.90
C HIS A 277 -7.20 -2.64 5.73
N ASN A 278 -7.18 -3.27 6.90
CA ASN A 278 -6.06 -3.22 7.83
C ASN A 278 -5.60 -4.62 8.20
N ASP A 279 -4.30 -4.84 8.10
CA ASP A 279 -3.67 -6.11 8.45
C ASP A 279 -3.76 -6.37 9.96
N SER A 280 -4.54 -7.37 10.34
CA SER A 280 -4.62 -7.86 11.71
C SER A 280 -3.56 -8.90 12.07
N ARG A 281 -2.96 -9.58 11.08
CA ARG A 281 -1.97 -10.65 11.29
C ARG A 281 -0.69 -10.13 11.95
N GLU A 282 -0.26 -8.92 11.58
CA GLU A 282 0.98 -8.31 12.10
C GLU A 282 0.75 -7.04 12.92
N ASN A 283 -0.48 -6.81 13.40
CA ASN A 283 -0.83 -5.60 14.13
C ASN A 283 -1.09 -5.88 15.62
N PRO A 284 -0.19 -5.45 16.52
CA PRO A 284 -0.32 -5.73 17.95
C PRO A 284 -1.55 -5.08 18.60
N ASN A 285 -2.20 -4.11 17.94
CA ASN A 285 -3.45 -3.54 18.46
C ASN A 285 -4.63 -4.54 18.46
N TYR A 286 -4.48 -5.70 17.81
CA TYR A 286 -5.46 -6.80 17.87
C TYR A 286 -5.07 -7.90 18.87
N HIS A 287 -4.11 -7.64 19.77
CA HIS A 287 -3.66 -8.58 20.79
C HIS A 287 -3.65 -7.92 22.18
N PRO A 288 -4.63 -8.20 23.06
CA PRO A 288 -5.78 -9.09 22.87
C PRO A 288 -6.80 -8.53 21.86
N ASP A 289 -7.59 -9.40 21.23
CA ASP A 289 -8.55 -9.02 20.18
C ASP A 289 -9.65 -8.10 20.72
N PRO A 290 -9.72 -6.82 20.29
CA PRO A 290 -10.72 -5.87 20.72
C PRO A 290 -12.05 -6.02 19.97
N CYS A 291 -12.11 -6.82 18.90
CA CYS A 291 -13.25 -6.87 17.99
C CYS A 291 -14.24 -7.98 18.35
N GLU A 292 -15.52 -7.74 18.03
CA GLU A 292 -16.63 -8.62 18.37
C GLU A 292 -16.51 -9.98 17.67
N LYS A 293 -16.19 -9.97 16.37
CA LYS A 293 -15.83 -11.18 15.61
C LYS A 293 -14.32 -11.39 15.64
N PRO A 294 -13.82 -12.64 15.67
CA PRO A 294 -12.39 -12.91 15.63
C PRO A 294 -11.74 -12.26 14.42
N VAL A 295 -10.70 -11.46 14.64
CA VAL A 295 -9.97 -10.82 13.54
C VAL A 295 -9.34 -11.85 12.62
N THR A 296 -9.32 -11.53 11.32
CA THR A 296 -8.74 -12.41 10.31
C THR A 296 -7.23 -12.49 10.40
N ASN A 297 -6.65 -13.62 10.04
CA ASN A 297 -5.21 -13.72 9.79
C ASN A 297 -4.91 -13.67 8.28
N PHE A 298 -5.75 -13.07 7.44
CA PHE A 298 -5.51 -13.01 5.99
C PHE A 298 -4.13 -12.37 5.65
N PRO A 299 -3.33 -12.94 4.71
CA PRO A 299 -1.97 -12.49 4.47
C PRO A 299 -1.89 -11.27 3.52
N GLU A 300 -2.29 -10.10 4.00
CA GLU A 300 -2.32 -8.85 3.21
C GLU A 300 -0.97 -8.56 2.51
N GLY A 301 0.15 -8.73 3.24
CA GLY A 301 1.50 -8.50 2.70
C GLY A 301 1.85 -9.35 1.47
N ALA A 302 1.35 -10.59 1.41
CA ALA A 302 1.54 -11.45 0.24
C ALA A 302 0.77 -10.91 -0.97
N MET A 303 -0.48 -10.47 -0.76
CA MET A 303 -1.36 -9.98 -1.82
C MET A 303 -0.91 -8.63 -2.37
N MET A 304 -0.60 -7.66 -1.52
CA MET A 304 -0.12 -6.36 -1.97
C MET A 304 1.22 -6.46 -2.71
N SER A 305 2.09 -7.39 -2.30
CA SER A 305 3.35 -7.64 -2.99
C SER A 305 3.17 -8.19 -4.41
N VAL A 306 2.12 -8.97 -4.69
CA VAL A 306 1.77 -9.40 -6.05
C VAL A 306 1.47 -8.20 -6.94
N GLY A 307 0.64 -7.26 -6.46
CA GLY A 307 0.32 -6.03 -7.20
C GLY A 307 1.55 -5.16 -7.49
N LEU A 308 2.39 -4.96 -6.48
CA LEU A 308 3.64 -4.21 -6.62
C LEU A 308 4.61 -4.90 -7.59
N HIS A 309 4.76 -6.22 -7.48
CA HIS A 309 5.60 -7.01 -8.38
C HIS A 309 5.20 -6.81 -9.84
N HIS A 310 3.91 -6.95 -10.13
CA HIS A 310 3.37 -6.76 -11.47
C HIS A 310 3.59 -5.37 -12.03
N LEU A 311 3.36 -4.32 -11.23
CA LEU A 311 3.65 -2.95 -11.65
C LEU A 311 5.13 -2.80 -12.02
N ILE A 312 6.03 -3.33 -11.19
CA ILE A 312 7.48 -3.28 -11.43
C ILE A 312 7.82 -4.04 -12.72
N GLN A 313 7.31 -5.26 -12.92
CA GLN A 313 7.58 -6.02 -14.16
C GLN A 313 7.03 -5.31 -15.41
N TRP A 314 5.89 -4.62 -15.29
CA TRP A 314 5.30 -3.89 -16.40
C TRP A 314 6.16 -2.71 -16.85
N VAL A 315 6.70 -1.96 -15.90
CA VAL A 315 7.60 -0.84 -16.17
C VAL A 315 8.98 -1.30 -16.59
N ASP A 316 9.58 -2.22 -15.84
CA ASP A 316 10.98 -2.62 -15.98
C ASP A 316 11.22 -3.55 -17.18
N LYS A 317 10.26 -4.43 -17.48
CA LYS A 317 10.41 -5.48 -18.49
C LYS A 317 9.34 -5.46 -19.58
N GLY A 318 8.37 -4.55 -19.49
CA GLY A 318 7.25 -4.50 -20.43
C GLY A 318 6.27 -5.66 -20.30
N ILE A 319 6.34 -6.45 -19.22
CA ILE A 319 5.46 -7.61 -19.00
C ILE A 319 4.14 -7.10 -18.43
N ALA A 320 3.08 -7.12 -19.24
CA ALA A 320 1.76 -6.69 -18.79
C ALA A 320 1.25 -7.59 -17.64
N PRO A 321 0.66 -7.00 -16.58
CA PRO A 321 0.07 -7.80 -15.52
C PRO A 321 -1.15 -8.59 -16.00
N PRO A 322 -1.49 -9.72 -15.36
CA PRO A 322 -2.71 -10.44 -15.67
C PRO A 322 -3.95 -9.58 -15.40
N HIS A 323 -5.05 -9.87 -16.10
CA HIS A 323 -6.34 -9.24 -15.83
C HIS A 323 -7.02 -9.92 -14.63
N GLY A 324 -7.41 -9.13 -13.63
CA GLY A 324 -8.09 -9.63 -12.44
C GLY A 324 -9.60 -9.72 -12.65
N GLN A 325 -10.26 -10.72 -12.05
CA GLN A 325 -11.71 -10.66 -11.90
C GLN A 325 -12.07 -9.63 -10.84
N LEU A 326 -13.19 -8.93 -11.04
CA LEU A 326 -13.75 -8.05 -10.03
C LEU A 326 -14.58 -8.85 -9.03
N VAL A 327 -14.69 -8.36 -7.80
CA VAL A 327 -15.62 -8.90 -6.81
C VAL A 327 -17.04 -8.65 -7.30
N THR A 328 -17.87 -9.69 -7.25
CA THR A 328 -19.26 -9.61 -7.73
C THR A 328 -20.08 -8.76 -6.76
N VAL A 329 -20.74 -7.74 -7.28
CA VAL A 329 -21.64 -6.87 -6.53
C VAL A 329 -22.99 -6.87 -7.22
N ASP A 330 -24.05 -7.14 -6.45
CA ASP A 330 -25.43 -7.13 -6.91
C ASP A 330 -26.30 -6.39 -5.90
N ASN A 331 -27.26 -5.61 -6.38
CA ASN A 331 -28.19 -4.83 -5.56
C ASN A 331 -27.52 -4.05 -4.42
N GLY A 332 -26.32 -3.53 -4.67
CA GLY A 332 -25.58 -2.72 -3.70
C GLY A 332 -24.83 -3.50 -2.62
N ALA A 333 -24.68 -4.82 -2.76
CA ALA A 333 -23.98 -5.67 -1.80
C ALA A 333 -23.00 -6.63 -2.50
N VAL A 334 -21.92 -7.00 -1.79
CA VAL A 334 -21.01 -8.06 -2.24
C VAL A 334 -21.75 -9.39 -2.25
N VAL A 335 -21.69 -10.11 -3.39
CA VAL A 335 -22.29 -11.44 -3.52
C VAL A 335 -21.35 -12.47 -2.89
N LEU A 336 -21.90 -13.31 -2.02
CA LEU A 336 -21.15 -14.35 -1.32
C LEU A 336 -21.38 -15.74 -1.94
N ASP A 337 -20.39 -16.62 -1.83
CA ASP A 337 -20.48 -18.04 -2.17
C ASP A 337 -21.18 -18.87 -1.08
N GLN A 338 -21.28 -20.19 -1.27
CA GLN A 338 -21.91 -21.08 -0.30
C GLN A 338 -21.16 -21.19 1.05
N TYR A 339 -19.92 -20.69 1.13
CA TYR A 339 -19.10 -20.68 2.34
C TYR A 339 -19.10 -19.30 3.03
N GLY A 340 -19.70 -18.29 2.41
CA GLY A 340 -19.78 -16.92 2.93
C GLY A 340 -18.59 -16.04 2.54
N ASN A 341 -17.80 -16.43 1.54
CA ASN A 341 -16.72 -15.62 0.98
C ASN A 341 -17.18 -14.85 -0.27
N ALA A 342 -16.56 -13.72 -0.58
CA ALA A 342 -16.90 -12.94 -1.76
C ALA A 342 -16.67 -13.73 -3.07
N LYS A 343 -17.63 -13.67 -4.00
CA LYS A 343 -17.48 -14.24 -5.34
C LYS A 343 -16.67 -13.33 -6.25
N GLY A 344 -15.88 -13.93 -7.14
CA GLY A 344 -14.99 -13.21 -8.05
C GLY A 344 -13.78 -12.64 -7.30
N GLY A 345 -13.28 -11.49 -7.76
CA GLY A 345 -12.04 -10.92 -7.22
C GLY A 345 -10.79 -11.68 -7.66
N VAL A 346 -9.64 -11.20 -7.22
CA VAL A 346 -8.36 -11.87 -7.46
C VAL A 346 -8.29 -13.17 -6.67
N GLN A 347 -7.94 -14.23 -7.39
CA GLN A 347 -7.86 -15.60 -6.89
C GLN A 347 -6.77 -15.76 -5.82
N ASN A 348 -7.05 -16.52 -4.77
CA ASN A 348 -6.11 -16.78 -3.68
C ASN A 348 -6.47 -18.07 -2.92
N THR A 349 -5.50 -18.69 -2.26
CA THR A 349 -5.71 -19.99 -1.58
C THR A 349 -6.73 -19.93 -0.44
N TYR A 350 -6.90 -18.80 0.23
CA TYR A 350 -7.74 -18.69 1.43
C TYR A 350 -9.23 -18.67 1.08
N VAL A 351 -9.59 -18.06 -0.05
CA VAL A 351 -10.98 -18.06 -0.55
C VAL A 351 -11.25 -19.26 -1.46
N ASP A 352 -10.27 -19.71 -2.26
CA ASP A 352 -10.45 -20.81 -3.22
C ASP A 352 -10.43 -22.20 -2.57
N VAL A 353 -9.72 -22.35 -1.44
CA VAL A 353 -9.63 -23.59 -0.65
C VAL A 353 -9.97 -23.26 0.81
N PRO A 354 -11.20 -22.81 1.11
CA PRO A 354 -11.50 -22.15 2.37
C PRO A 354 -11.63 -23.16 3.51
N ILE A 355 -11.16 -22.74 4.69
CA ILE A 355 -11.45 -23.37 5.99
C ILE A 355 -12.23 -22.43 6.91
N ALA A 356 -12.45 -21.20 6.45
CA ALA A 356 -13.16 -20.15 7.16
C ALA A 356 -13.85 -19.22 6.15
N LYS A 357 -14.81 -18.45 6.66
CA LYS A 357 -15.35 -17.29 5.94
C LYS A 357 -14.60 -16.03 6.34
N TYR A 358 -14.24 -15.23 5.35
CA TYR A 358 -13.53 -13.96 5.47
C TYR A 358 -14.49 -12.81 5.15
N GLY A 359 -14.77 -11.97 6.13
CA GLY A 359 -15.77 -10.91 5.99
C GLY A 359 -15.37 -9.56 6.56
N VAL A 360 -16.13 -8.54 6.16
CA VAL A 360 -15.96 -7.12 6.53
C VAL A 360 -17.35 -6.45 6.60
N PRO A 361 -17.50 -5.33 7.33
CA PRO A 361 -16.60 -4.84 8.37
C PRO A 361 -16.72 -5.68 9.66
N ASN A 362 -15.91 -5.35 10.66
CA ASN A 362 -16.04 -5.83 12.04
C ASN A 362 -16.45 -4.66 12.96
N THR A 363 -16.70 -4.95 14.24
CA THR A 363 -17.14 -3.99 15.27
C THR A 363 -16.33 -4.21 16.53
N ALA A 364 -16.17 -3.18 17.38
CA ALA A 364 -15.54 -3.38 18.69
C ALA A 364 -16.47 -4.16 19.64
N LYS A 365 -15.90 -4.90 20.59
CA LYS A 365 -16.67 -5.59 21.64
C LYS A 365 -17.48 -4.59 22.48
N PRO A 366 -18.65 -5.00 23.02
CA PRO A 366 -19.37 -4.20 24.00
C PRO A 366 -18.46 -3.81 25.18
N GLY A 367 -18.49 -2.54 25.58
CA GLY A 367 -17.64 -2.00 26.67
C GLY A 367 -16.49 -1.12 26.19
N PHE A 368 -16.16 -1.13 24.90
CA PHE A 368 -15.44 -0.02 24.28
C PHE A 368 -16.45 1.07 23.90
N ALA A 369 -16.18 2.33 24.28
CA ALA A 369 -17.05 3.43 23.90
C ALA A 369 -17.05 3.63 22.36
N PRO A 370 -18.17 4.06 21.76
CA PRO A 370 -18.20 4.53 20.37
C PRO A 370 -17.13 5.61 20.15
N GLU A 371 -16.58 5.71 18.93
CA GLU A 371 -15.57 6.70 18.57
C GLU A 371 -14.22 6.53 19.30
N THR A 372 -13.99 5.37 19.94
CA THR A 372 -12.67 5.03 20.47
C THR A 372 -11.73 4.57 19.36
N ARG A 373 -10.42 4.58 19.68
CA ARG A 373 -9.39 3.99 18.81
C ARG A 373 -9.67 2.52 18.47
N ALA A 374 -10.28 1.77 19.39
CA ALA A 374 -10.68 0.37 19.17
C ALA A 374 -11.83 0.26 18.16
N ASP A 375 -12.86 1.10 18.28
CA ASP A 375 -13.98 1.17 17.34
C ASP A 375 -13.50 1.43 15.91
N PHE A 376 -12.62 2.41 15.72
CA PHE A 376 -11.99 2.67 14.43
C PHE A 376 -11.24 1.45 13.89
N TYR A 377 -10.32 0.86 14.66
CA TYR A 377 -9.53 -0.29 14.19
C TYR A 377 -10.38 -1.51 13.86
N CYS A 378 -11.45 -1.77 14.59
CA CYS A 378 -12.35 -2.88 14.28
C CYS A 378 -13.22 -2.59 13.05
N SER A 379 -13.64 -1.35 12.82
CA SER A 379 -14.44 -0.99 11.63
C SER A 379 -13.70 -1.25 10.31
N ILE A 380 -12.37 -1.19 10.32
CA ILE A 380 -11.50 -1.45 9.16
C ILE A 380 -10.82 -2.83 9.20
N ALA A 381 -11.07 -3.62 10.26
CA ALA A 381 -10.61 -5.00 10.36
C ALA A 381 -11.54 -5.94 9.60
N GLY A 382 -10.97 -7.03 9.11
CA GLY A 382 -11.73 -8.20 8.69
C GLY A 382 -11.95 -9.15 9.83
N TYR A 383 -12.88 -10.08 9.64
CA TYR A 383 -13.06 -11.21 10.52
C TYR A 383 -12.89 -12.53 9.78
N GLU A 384 -12.51 -13.56 10.53
CA GLU A 384 -12.40 -14.93 10.05
C GLU A 384 -13.21 -15.84 10.98
N ILE A 385 -14.23 -16.51 10.44
CA ILE A 385 -15.05 -17.46 11.20
C ILE A 385 -14.85 -18.85 10.61
N PRO A 386 -14.31 -19.81 11.37
CA PRO A 386 -14.10 -21.17 10.89
C PRO A 386 -15.37 -21.79 10.32
N LEU A 387 -15.22 -22.56 9.25
CA LEU A 387 -16.28 -23.42 8.73
C LEU A 387 -16.61 -24.52 9.74
N SER A 388 -17.85 -25.00 9.72
CA SER A 388 -18.23 -26.10 10.60
C SER A 388 -17.47 -27.37 10.23
N HIS A 389 -17.31 -28.25 11.21
CA HIS A 389 -16.68 -29.54 11.00
C HIS A 389 -17.39 -30.38 9.90
N ASP A 390 -18.71 -30.29 9.80
CA ASP A 390 -19.48 -30.97 8.73
C ASP A 390 -19.21 -30.36 7.36
N GLN A 391 -19.06 -29.03 7.26
CA GLN A 391 -18.64 -28.37 6.01
C GLN A 391 -17.23 -28.83 5.61
N LEU A 392 -16.29 -28.85 6.56
CA LEU A 392 -14.91 -29.28 6.30
C LEU A 392 -14.86 -30.75 5.84
N LYS A 393 -15.61 -31.66 6.47
CA LYS A 393 -15.70 -33.08 6.05
C LYS A 393 -16.35 -33.27 4.69
N ALA A 394 -17.29 -32.40 4.31
CA ALA A 394 -17.89 -32.43 2.98
C ALA A 394 -16.91 -31.95 1.89
N MET A 395 -15.96 -31.08 2.24
CA MET A 395 -15.00 -30.47 1.31
C MET A 395 -13.68 -31.22 1.21
N TYR A 396 -13.21 -31.79 2.32
CA TYR A 396 -11.89 -32.39 2.48
C TYR A 396 -12.03 -33.80 3.02
N LYS A 397 -11.35 -34.74 2.39
CA LYS A 397 -11.35 -36.14 2.83
C LYS A 397 -10.71 -36.29 4.22
N ASP A 398 -9.60 -35.60 4.40
CA ASP A 398 -8.81 -35.54 5.64
C ASP A 398 -7.89 -34.30 5.55
N HIS A 399 -7.13 -34.02 6.61
CA HIS A 399 -6.17 -32.91 6.64
C HIS A 399 -5.14 -32.96 5.50
N LYS A 400 -4.68 -34.14 5.07
CA LYS A 400 -3.69 -34.26 3.98
C LYS A 400 -4.28 -33.90 2.63
N ASP A 401 -5.55 -34.23 2.40
CA ASP A 401 -6.29 -33.77 1.21
C ASP A 401 -6.40 -32.24 1.19
N TYR A 402 -6.66 -31.60 2.34
CA TYR A 402 -6.66 -30.15 2.45
C TYR A 402 -5.29 -29.53 2.11
N GLU A 403 -4.21 -29.99 2.76
CA GLU A 403 -2.85 -29.51 2.48
C GLU A 403 -2.51 -29.66 0.99
N LYS A 404 -2.82 -30.82 0.40
CA LYS A 404 -2.61 -31.07 -1.03
C LYS A 404 -3.38 -30.10 -1.92
N LYS A 405 -4.66 -29.83 -1.62
CA LYS A 405 -5.46 -28.86 -2.38
C LYS A 405 -4.89 -27.44 -2.27
N VAL A 406 -4.42 -27.04 -1.09
CA VAL A 406 -3.73 -25.76 -0.91
C VAL A 406 -2.47 -25.70 -1.76
N GLU A 407 -1.62 -26.72 -1.72
CA GLU A 407 -0.39 -26.77 -2.52
C GLU A 407 -0.65 -26.73 -4.03
N ASP A 408 -1.60 -27.52 -4.50
CA ASP A 408 -1.95 -27.58 -5.93
C ASP A 408 -2.52 -26.24 -6.39
N ARG A 409 -3.39 -25.62 -5.57
CA ARG A 409 -3.92 -24.28 -5.86
C ARG A 409 -2.83 -23.22 -5.85
N LEU A 410 -1.92 -23.27 -4.88
CA LEU A 410 -0.81 -22.33 -4.76
C LEU A 410 0.13 -22.41 -5.97
N LYS A 411 0.47 -23.62 -6.44
CA LYS A 411 1.26 -23.82 -7.67
C LYS A 411 0.59 -23.20 -8.89
N GLN A 412 -0.72 -23.37 -9.01
CA GLN A 412 -1.50 -22.78 -10.10
C GLN A 412 -1.49 -21.24 -10.02
N LEU A 413 -1.72 -20.67 -8.82
CA LEU A 413 -1.69 -19.22 -8.62
C LEU A 413 -0.30 -18.62 -8.91
N ILE A 414 0.78 -19.29 -8.53
CA ILE A 414 2.14 -18.85 -8.89
C ILE A 414 2.33 -18.84 -10.41
N LYS A 415 1.88 -19.89 -11.11
CA LYS A 415 1.94 -19.99 -12.57
C LYS A 415 1.13 -18.90 -13.26
N ASP A 416 -0.04 -18.57 -12.73
CA ASP A 416 -0.95 -17.56 -13.27
C ASP A 416 -0.56 -16.13 -12.87
N GLY A 417 0.48 -15.97 -12.03
CA GLY A 417 0.96 -14.69 -11.55
C GLY A 417 0.17 -14.12 -10.37
N TRP A 418 -0.73 -14.88 -9.74
CA TRP A 418 -1.52 -14.43 -8.58
C TRP A 418 -0.87 -14.70 -7.23
N PHE A 419 0.34 -15.26 -7.21
CA PHE A 419 1.09 -15.47 -5.99
C PHE A 419 2.60 -15.45 -6.22
N LEU A 420 3.37 -14.95 -5.25
CA LEU A 420 4.83 -14.90 -5.36
C LEU A 420 5.49 -16.07 -4.60
N PRO A 421 6.49 -16.75 -5.19
CA PRO A 421 7.16 -17.89 -4.55
C PRO A 421 7.69 -17.63 -3.14
N ILE A 422 8.12 -16.40 -2.85
CA ILE A 422 8.65 -15.99 -1.54
C ILE A 422 7.67 -16.21 -0.38
N TYR A 423 6.35 -16.16 -0.63
CA TYR A 423 5.32 -16.36 0.39
C TYR A 423 4.84 -17.81 0.50
N THR A 424 5.40 -18.74 -0.27
CA THR A 424 4.97 -20.15 -0.30
C THR A 424 5.05 -20.81 1.08
N LYS A 425 6.15 -20.57 1.80
CA LYS A 425 6.35 -21.13 3.15
C LYS A 425 5.28 -20.64 4.15
N GLN A 426 4.82 -19.41 3.98
CA GLN A 426 3.78 -18.84 4.84
C GLN A 426 2.44 -19.55 4.61
N VAL A 427 2.02 -19.70 3.35
CA VAL A 427 0.74 -20.36 3.02
C VAL A 427 0.75 -21.84 3.40
N ILE A 428 1.82 -22.57 3.09
CA ILE A 428 1.95 -23.98 3.50
C ILE A 428 1.98 -24.10 5.03
N GLY A 429 2.69 -23.20 5.70
CA GLY A 429 2.77 -23.18 7.17
C GLY A 429 1.43 -22.85 7.83
N ASP A 430 0.57 -22.05 7.20
CA ASP A 430 -0.80 -21.80 7.67
C ASP A 430 -1.66 -23.05 7.47
N ALA A 431 -1.56 -23.70 6.31
CA ALA A 431 -2.31 -24.93 6.00
C ALA A 431 -1.99 -26.07 6.96
N ALA A 432 -0.71 -26.28 7.28
CA ALA A 432 -0.25 -27.32 8.21
C ALA A 432 -0.74 -27.11 9.66
N LYS A 433 -1.14 -25.89 10.02
CA LYS A 433 -1.71 -25.57 11.34
C LYS A 433 -3.24 -25.61 11.35
N ALA A 434 -3.88 -25.81 10.20
CA ALA A 434 -5.33 -25.76 10.09
C ALA A 434 -5.98 -26.95 10.79
N MET A 435 -7.07 -26.69 11.51
CA MET A 435 -7.85 -27.72 12.20
C MET A 435 -8.89 -28.34 11.23
N VAL A 436 -8.41 -29.03 10.20
CA VAL A 436 -9.24 -29.81 9.28
C VAL A 436 -9.33 -31.26 9.80
N PRO A 437 -10.55 -31.80 10.02
CA PRO A 437 -10.77 -33.07 10.69
C PRO A 437 -10.39 -34.33 9.90
#